data_AF-A0A2H1K080-F1
#
_entry.id   AF-A0A2H1K080-F1
#
_cell.length_a   1.000
_cell.length_b   1.000
_cell.length_c   1.000
_cell.angle_alpha   90.00
_cell.angle_beta   90.00
_cell.angle_gamma   90.00
#
_symmetry.space_group_name_H-M   'P 1'
#
loop_
_entity.id
_entity.type
_entity.pdbx_description
1 polymer ?
#
loop_
_entity_poly.entity_id
_entity_poly.type
_entity_poly.pdbx_seq_one_letter_code
_entity_poly.pdbx_strand_id
1 'polypeptide(L)'
;MGRGRVDFDRGLARLSAYAREYGHANPKAHEEWLTWRVGLWVSSLREKYRKGKLTGEKVAAAEAIGVRFVPPYRDPKPKPPTRAECRESDLLRRLEWLEEYFQENGHINIPQLRGISTWPNAGRWVARLRSQYRKGKLPQTVVDRAESMKIVWNPGAGRRSY
;
A
#
# COMPACT_ATOMS: atom_id res chain seq x y z
N MET A 1 -44.82 11.44 -20.05
CA MET A 1 -43.42 11.40 -19.56
C MET A 1 -43.45 10.94 -18.11
N GLY A 2 -42.68 9.94 -17.65
CA GLY A 2 -42.76 9.63 -16.20
C GLY A 2 -41.89 8.51 -15.66
N ARG A 3 -41.97 7.29 -16.21
CA ARG A 3 -41.38 6.11 -15.54
C ARG A 3 -39.84 6.08 -15.61
N GLY A 4 -39.27 6.32 -16.80
CA GLY A 4 -37.82 6.26 -17.00
C GLY A 4 -36.99 7.40 -16.41
N ARG A 5 -37.61 8.48 -15.92
CA ARG A 5 -36.94 9.56 -15.15
C ARG A 5 -36.90 9.17 -13.67
N VAL A 6 -38.04 8.77 -13.10
CA VAL A 6 -38.15 8.29 -11.71
C VAL A 6 -37.23 7.09 -11.45
N ASP A 7 -37.14 6.15 -12.39
CA ASP A 7 -36.24 4.99 -12.25
C ASP A 7 -34.75 5.38 -12.27
N PHE A 8 -34.38 6.42 -13.01
CA PHE A 8 -33.01 6.93 -13.05
C PHE A 8 -32.66 7.66 -11.75
N ASP A 9 -33.50 8.61 -11.34
CA ASP A 9 -33.26 9.42 -10.13
C ASP A 9 -33.18 8.53 -8.88
N ARG A 10 -34.03 7.50 -8.79
CA ARG A 10 -33.99 6.51 -7.70
C ARG A 10 -32.71 5.69 -7.71
N GLY A 11 -32.27 5.23 -8.89
CA GLY A 11 -31.02 4.50 -9.03
C GLY A 11 -29.81 5.36 -8.69
N LEU A 12 -29.83 6.63 -9.11
CA LEU A 12 -28.77 7.59 -8.87
C LEU A 12 -28.65 7.93 -7.37
N ALA A 13 -29.77 8.14 -6.67
CA ALA A 13 -29.80 8.36 -5.23
C ALA A 13 -29.24 7.15 -4.46
N ARG A 14 -29.62 5.93 -4.86
CA ARG A 14 -29.08 4.70 -4.27
C ARG A 14 -27.58 4.56 -4.52
N LEU A 15 -27.11 4.82 -5.73
CA LEU A 15 -25.68 4.76 -6.03
C LEU A 15 -24.89 5.83 -5.27
N SER A 16 -25.46 7.02 -5.06
CA SER A 16 -24.84 8.07 -4.25
C SER A 16 -24.62 7.61 -2.80
N ALA A 17 -25.61 6.93 -2.21
CA ALA A 17 -25.48 6.37 -0.87
C ALA A 17 -24.47 5.21 -0.82
N TYR A 18 -24.44 4.34 -1.83
CA TYR A 18 -23.37 3.35 -1.98
C TYR A 18 -21.98 4.02 -2.07
N ALA A 19 -21.84 5.08 -2.86
CA ALA A 19 -20.57 5.78 -3.04
C ALA A 19 -20.06 6.46 -1.76
N ARG A 20 -20.97 6.93 -0.90
CA ARG A 20 -20.63 7.46 0.42
C ARG A 20 -20.08 6.39 1.35
N GLU A 21 -20.62 5.17 1.30
CA GLU A 21 -20.19 4.05 2.15
C GLU A 21 -18.86 3.42 1.65
N TYR A 22 -18.72 3.22 0.35
CA TYR A 22 -17.58 2.50 -0.26
C TYR A 22 -16.47 3.43 -0.80
N GLY A 23 -16.69 4.74 -0.75
CA GLY A 23 -15.77 5.75 -1.29
C GLY A 23 -15.67 5.79 -2.82
N HIS A 24 -16.53 5.05 -3.54
CA HIS A 24 -16.55 5.06 -5.01
C HIS A 24 -17.92 4.68 -5.61
N ALA A 25 -18.24 5.17 -6.82
CA ALA A 25 -19.49 4.85 -7.53
C ALA A 25 -19.34 3.79 -8.65
N ASN A 26 -18.28 2.97 -8.59
CA ASN A 26 -17.94 2.01 -9.65
C ASN A 26 -17.94 0.54 -9.14
N PRO A 27 -19.12 0.02 -8.73
CA PRO A 27 -19.27 -1.35 -8.25
C PRO A 27 -18.90 -2.39 -9.32
N LYS A 28 -18.55 -3.61 -8.89
CA LYS A 28 -18.45 -4.76 -9.79
C LYS A 28 -19.83 -5.18 -10.26
N ALA A 29 -19.94 -5.82 -11.43
CA ALA A 29 -21.25 -6.19 -12.01
C ALA A 29 -22.13 -7.05 -11.09
N HIS A 30 -21.55 -7.92 -10.26
CA HIS A 30 -22.26 -8.80 -9.32
C HIS A 30 -22.48 -8.18 -7.93
N GLU A 31 -22.03 -6.95 -7.70
CA GLU A 31 -22.09 -6.32 -6.38
C GLU A 31 -23.53 -5.86 -6.09
N GLU A 32 -23.98 -6.15 -4.87
CA GLU A 32 -25.29 -5.80 -4.36
C GLU A 32 -25.14 -4.88 -3.15
N TRP A 33 -26.03 -3.90 -3.05
CA TRP A 33 -26.07 -2.94 -1.95
C TRP A 33 -27.50 -2.84 -1.45
N LEU A 34 -27.72 -3.20 -0.18
CA LEU A 34 -29.06 -3.27 0.42
C LEU A 34 -30.04 -4.06 -0.46
N THR A 35 -29.65 -5.29 -0.83
CA THR A 35 -30.39 -6.21 -1.74
C THR A 35 -30.67 -5.67 -3.16
N TRP A 36 -30.15 -4.48 -3.50
CA TRP A 36 -30.25 -3.92 -4.84
C TRP A 36 -28.97 -4.18 -5.64
N ARG A 37 -29.12 -4.70 -6.87
CA ARG A 37 -28.00 -5.07 -7.76
C ARG A 37 -27.34 -3.82 -8.37
N VAL A 38 -26.66 -3.04 -7.53
CA VAL A 38 -26.02 -1.77 -7.87
C VAL A 38 -24.99 -1.94 -9.00
N GLY A 39 -24.26 -3.07 -9.00
CA GLY A 39 -23.35 -3.47 -10.06
C GLY A 39 -23.99 -3.59 -11.43
N LEU A 40 -25.12 -4.28 -11.49
CA LEU A 40 -25.89 -4.45 -12.73
C LEU A 40 -26.50 -3.14 -13.20
N TRP A 41 -26.98 -2.30 -12.27
CA TRP A 41 -27.53 -1.00 -12.64
C TRP A 41 -26.49 -0.09 -13.29
N VAL A 42 -25.28 0.02 -12.71
CA VAL A 42 -24.18 0.79 -13.30
C VAL A 42 -23.73 0.18 -14.64
N SER A 43 -23.72 -1.14 -14.76
CA SER A 43 -23.39 -1.82 -16.02
C SER A 43 -24.41 -1.50 -17.13
N SER A 44 -25.71 -1.51 -16.80
CA SER A 44 -26.78 -1.11 -17.72
C SER A 44 -26.69 0.39 -18.08
N LEU A 45 -26.32 1.23 -17.11
CA LEU A 45 -26.11 2.66 -17.34
C LEU A 45 -25.00 2.91 -18.38
N ARG A 46 -23.86 2.20 -18.26
CA ARG A 46 -22.76 2.24 -19.23
C ARG A 46 -23.15 1.70 -20.61
N GLU A 47 -24.00 0.68 -20.67
CA GLU A 47 -24.53 0.18 -21.94
C GLU A 47 -25.41 1.21 -22.65
N LYS A 48 -26.31 1.89 -21.91
CA LYS A 48 -27.14 2.96 -22.46
C LYS A 48 -26.29 4.13 -22.95
N TYR A 49 -25.24 4.49 -22.23
CA TYR A 49 -24.27 5.50 -22.66
C TYR A 49 -23.62 5.14 -24.00
N ARG A 50 -23.06 3.93 -24.13
CA ARG A 50 -22.43 3.46 -25.39
C ARG A 50 -23.40 3.44 -26.57
N LYS A 51 -24.68 3.20 -26.31
CA LYS A 51 -25.74 3.20 -27.33
C LYS A 51 -26.30 4.61 -27.62
N GLY A 52 -25.76 5.68 -27.01
CA GLY A 52 -26.24 7.05 -27.18
C GLY A 52 -27.64 7.30 -26.60
N LYS A 53 -28.09 6.47 -25.65
CA LYS A 53 -29.45 6.52 -25.08
C LYS A 53 -29.56 7.33 -23.79
N LEU A 54 -28.47 7.97 -23.34
CA LEU A 54 -28.47 8.86 -22.19
C LEU A 54 -28.43 10.32 -22.66
N THR A 55 -29.23 11.16 -22.03
CA THR A 55 -29.15 12.61 -22.20
C THR A 55 -27.90 13.14 -21.50
N GLY A 56 -27.35 14.26 -21.97
CA GLY A 56 -26.19 14.90 -21.35
C GLY A 56 -26.37 15.17 -19.85
N GLU A 57 -27.56 15.59 -19.44
CA GLU A 57 -27.91 15.80 -18.02
C GLU A 57 -27.76 14.53 -17.17
N LYS A 58 -28.18 13.36 -17.69
CA LYS A 58 -28.06 12.09 -16.98
C LYS A 58 -26.62 11.62 -16.89
N VAL A 59 -25.83 11.88 -17.93
CA VAL A 59 -24.39 11.60 -17.93
C VAL A 59 -23.71 12.46 -16.88
N ALA A 60 -23.92 13.79 -16.93
CA ALA A 60 -23.34 14.73 -15.99
C ALA A 60 -23.72 14.42 -14.53
N ALA A 61 -24.97 14.05 -14.27
CA ALA A 61 -25.43 13.68 -12.93
C ALA A 61 -24.75 12.41 -12.38
N ALA A 62 -24.50 11.42 -13.26
CA ALA A 62 -23.78 10.20 -12.87
C ALA A 62 -22.27 10.46 -12.69
N GLU A 63 -21.66 11.26 -13.55
CA GLU A 63 -20.27 11.69 -13.45
C GLU A 63 -20.01 12.50 -12.18
N ALA A 64 -20.95 13.35 -11.76
CA ALA A 64 -20.87 14.12 -10.52
C ALA A 64 -20.77 13.24 -9.25
N ILE A 65 -21.27 12.00 -9.30
CA ILE A 65 -21.16 11.02 -8.21
C ILE A 65 -19.89 10.15 -8.37
N GLY A 66 -19.16 10.30 -9.49
CA GLY A 66 -17.93 9.58 -9.77
C GLY A 66 -18.11 8.32 -10.63
N VAL A 67 -19.26 8.16 -11.32
CA VAL A 67 -19.45 7.06 -12.28
C VAL A 67 -18.53 7.25 -13.47
N ARG A 68 -17.73 6.23 -13.78
CA ARG A 68 -16.92 6.21 -15.01
C ARG A 68 -17.66 5.49 -16.12
N PHE A 69 -17.86 6.17 -17.25
CA PHE A 69 -18.51 5.60 -18.42
C PHE A 69 -17.54 4.87 -19.37
N VAL A 70 -16.26 5.18 -19.29
CA VAL A 70 -15.18 4.55 -20.07
C VAL A 70 -14.19 3.82 -19.15
N PRO A 71 -13.58 2.71 -19.59
CA PRO A 71 -12.49 2.07 -18.86
C PRO A 71 -11.28 2.99 -18.65
N PRO A 72 -10.51 2.83 -17.55
CA PRO A 72 -10.73 1.88 -16.46
C PRO A 72 -11.82 2.36 -15.48
N TYR A 73 -12.75 1.45 -15.17
CA TYR A 73 -13.91 1.76 -14.33
C TYR A 73 -13.59 1.96 -12.85
N ARG A 74 -12.49 1.39 -12.35
CA ARG A 74 -11.95 1.68 -11.01
C ARG A 74 -10.58 2.30 -11.16
N ASP A 75 -10.14 2.95 -10.09
CA ASP A 75 -8.74 3.28 -9.99
C ASP A 75 -7.89 2.03 -10.17
N PRO A 76 -6.81 2.13 -10.95
CA PRO A 76 -5.86 1.04 -11.03
C PRO A 76 -5.42 0.72 -9.59
N LYS A 77 -5.41 -0.57 -9.25
CA LYS A 77 -4.85 -0.98 -7.97
C LYS A 77 -3.44 -0.40 -7.88
N PRO A 78 -3.03 0.17 -6.73
CA PRO A 78 -1.65 0.59 -6.56
C PRO A 78 -0.76 -0.62 -6.86
N LYS A 79 0.29 -0.39 -7.64
CA LYS A 79 1.24 -1.45 -7.95
C LYS A 79 1.79 -1.96 -6.61
N PRO A 80 1.75 -3.28 -6.34
CA PRO A 80 2.33 -3.79 -5.11
C PRO A 80 3.82 -3.45 -5.08
N PRO A 81 4.39 -3.21 -3.88
CA PRO A 81 5.82 -2.97 -3.76
C PRO A 81 6.60 -4.14 -4.36
N THR A 82 7.67 -3.80 -5.05
CA THR A 82 8.61 -4.75 -5.61
C THR A 82 9.30 -5.54 -4.49
N ARG A 83 9.88 -6.69 -4.85
CA ARG A 83 10.67 -7.49 -3.89
C ARG A 83 11.84 -6.70 -3.29
N ALA A 84 12.39 -5.74 -4.03
CA ALA A 84 13.46 -4.87 -3.56
C ALA A 84 12.96 -3.91 -2.47
N GLU A 85 11.83 -3.22 -2.72
CA GLU A 85 11.21 -2.32 -1.74
C GLU A 85 10.77 -3.06 -0.47
N CYS A 86 10.16 -4.24 -0.60
CA CYS A 86 9.83 -5.08 0.56
C CYS A 86 11.07 -5.47 1.38
N ARG A 87 12.19 -5.76 0.70
CA ARG A 87 13.46 -6.09 1.36
C ARG A 87 14.05 -4.87 2.08
N GLU A 88 13.96 -3.70 1.47
CA GLU A 88 14.38 -2.44 2.08
C GLU A 88 13.57 -2.15 3.35
N SER A 89 12.24 -2.23 3.27
CA SER A 89 11.36 -2.05 4.42
C SER A 89 11.61 -3.06 5.54
N ASP A 90 11.90 -4.33 5.23
CA ASP A 90 12.30 -5.33 6.25
C ASP A 90 13.62 -4.96 6.94
N LEU A 91 14.60 -4.44 6.19
CA LEU A 91 15.87 -3.99 6.76
C LEU A 91 15.67 -2.78 7.69
N LEU A 92 14.88 -1.79 7.28
CA LEU A 92 14.56 -0.61 8.09
C LEU A 92 13.83 -1.00 9.38
N ARG A 93 12.81 -1.85 9.28
CA ARG A 93 12.08 -2.37 10.46
C ARG A 93 13.01 -3.08 11.44
N ARG A 94 13.97 -3.85 10.94
CA ARG A 94 14.95 -4.52 11.81
C ARG A 94 15.95 -3.56 12.45
N LEU A 95 16.23 -2.41 11.85
CA LEU A 95 17.03 -1.36 12.47
C LEU A 95 16.26 -0.71 13.64
N GLU A 96 14.95 -0.51 13.51
CA GLU A 96 14.10 -0.01 14.60
C GLU A 96 14.17 -0.91 15.84
N TRP A 97 14.28 -2.23 15.67
CA TRP A 97 14.44 -3.17 16.80
C TRP A 97 15.77 -3.01 17.55
N LEU A 98 16.75 -2.32 16.95
CA LEU A 98 18.03 -2.00 17.59
C LEU A 98 18.04 -0.63 18.25
N GLU A 99 16.92 0.11 18.22
CA GLU A 99 16.84 1.47 18.75
C GLU A 99 17.01 1.49 20.28
N GLU A 100 16.40 0.56 21.00
CA GLU A 100 16.63 0.37 22.45
C GLU A 100 18.11 0.12 22.76
N TYR A 101 18.73 -0.82 22.04
CA TYR A 101 20.15 -1.12 22.20
C TYR A 101 21.04 0.09 21.88
N PHE A 102 20.66 0.88 20.87
CA PHE A 102 21.34 2.12 20.52
C PHE A 102 21.22 3.19 21.61
N GLN A 103 20.05 3.35 22.24
CA GLN A 103 19.89 4.28 23.36
C GLN A 103 20.76 3.88 24.55
N GLU A 104 20.88 2.59 24.84
CA GLU A 104 21.69 2.09 25.96
C GLU A 104 23.20 2.15 25.69
N ASN A 105 23.65 1.81 24.48
CA ASN A 105 25.07 1.62 24.17
C ASN A 105 25.66 2.77 23.32
N GLY A 106 24.82 3.67 22.81
CA GLY A 106 25.22 4.74 21.89
C GLY A 106 25.61 4.26 20.48
N HIS A 107 25.51 2.96 20.18
CA HIS A 107 25.82 2.37 18.88
C HIS A 107 25.08 1.04 18.65
N ILE A 108 24.95 0.59 17.40
CA ILE A 108 24.38 -0.73 17.06
C ILE A 108 25.43 -1.82 16.76
N ASN A 109 26.67 -1.64 17.23
CA ASN A 109 27.79 -2.56 16.96
C ASN A 109 27.73 -3.85 17.80
N ILE A 110 26.73 -4.68 17.54
CA ILE A 110 26.53 -5.94 18.25
C ILE A 110 27.54 -6.99 17.74
N PRO A 111 28.29 -7.68 18.64
CA PRO A 111 29.16 -8.79 18.25
C PRO A 111 28.39 -9.93 17.59
N GLN A 112 28.99 -10.61 16.61
CA GLN A 112 28.29 -11.61 15.77
C GLN A 112 27.57 -12.72 16.57
N LEU A 113 28.18 -13.16 17.68
CA LEU A 113 27.65 -14.24 18.52
C LEU A 113 26.76 -13.74 19.67
N ARG A 114 26.56 -12.43 19.80
CA ARG A 114 25.68 -11.82 20.81
C ARG A 114 24.29 -11.58 20.23
N GLY A 115 23.28 -11.77 21.07
CA GLY A 115 21.93 -11.26 20.86
C GLY A 115 21.62 -10.13 21.81
N ILE A 116 20.48 -9.48 21.60
CA ILE A 116 19.85 -8.59 22.59
C ILE A 116 18.64 -9.31 23.19
N SER A 117 18.12 -8.84 24.32
CA SER A 117 17.02 -9.48 25.05
C SER A 117 15.79 -9.72 24.15
N THR A 118 15.42 -8.74 23.34
CA THR A 118 14.29 -8.78 22.41
C THR A 118 14.60 -9.56 21.13
N TRP A 119 15.88 -9.73 20.78
CA TRP A 119 16.30 -10.35 19.53
C TRP A 119 17.62 -11.12 19.67
N PRO A 120 17.55 -12.45 19.90
CA PRO A 120 18.73 -13.30 20.10
C PRO A 120 19.69 -13.34 18.90
N ASN A 121 19.19 -13.04 17.69
CA ASN A 121 19.96 -13.13 16.44
C ASN A 121 20.48 -11.77 15.95
N ALA A 122 20.37 -10.70 16.75
CA ALA A 122 20.74 -9.35 16.35
C ALA A 122 22.19 -9.24 15.86
N GLY A 123 23.16 -9.81 16.58
CA GLY A 123 24.58 -9.77 16.17
C GLY A 123 24.85 -10.46 14.84
N ARG A 124 24.24 -11.63 14.61
CA ARG A 124 24.33 -12.35 13.34
C ARG A 124 23.70 -11.55 12.20
N TRP A 125 22.62 -10.83 12.48
CA TRP A 125 21.98 -9.97 11.50
C TRP A 125 22.82 -8.74 11.17
N VAL A 126 23.40 -8.04 12.16
CA VAL A 126 24.32 -6.91 11.93
C VAL A 126 25.54 -7.37 11.11
N ALA A 127 26.09 -8.56 11.38
CA ALA A 127 27.16 -9.14 10.57
C ALA A 127 26.74 -9.38 9.10
N ARG A 128 25.50 -9.84 8.86
CA ARG A 128 24.94 -9.97 7.51
C ARG A 128 24.76 -8.61 6.85
N LEU A 129 24.27 -7.60 7.57
CA LEU A 129 24.12 -6.24 7.09
C LEU A 129 25.46 -5.68 6.58
N ARG A 130 26.53 -5.80 7.38
CA ARG A 130 27.91 -5.44 6.98
C ARG A 130 28.39 -6.21 5.73
N SER A 131 28.04 -7.49 5.60
CA SER A 131 28.38 -8.28 4.41
C SER A 131 27.66 -7.79 3.14
N GLN A 132 26.39 -7.39 3.26
CA GLN A 132 25.62 -6.85 2.13
C GLN A 132 26.11 -5.45 1.73
N TYR A 133 26.51 -4.62 2.70
CA TYR A 133 27.14 -3.32 2.46
C TYR A 133 28.40 -3.45 1.60
N ARG A 134 29.33 -4.31 2.02
CA ARG A 134 30.57 -4.58 1.27
C ARG A 134 30.35 -5.12 -0.15
N LYS A 135 29.18 -5.72 -0.41
CA LYS A 135 28.79 -6.23 -1.73
C LYS A 135 28.05 -5.19 -2.58
N GLY A 136 27.84 -3.97 -2.07
CA GLY A 136 27.05 -2.93 -2.75
C GLY A 136 25.57 -3.29 -2.92
N LYS A 137 25.02 -4.14 -2.05
CA LYS A 137 23.64 -4.67 -2.17
C LYS A 137 22.63 -4.01 -1.23
N LEU A 138 23.05 -3.03 -0.44
CA LEU A 138 22.15 -2.30 0.46
C LEU A 138 21.61 -1.05 -0.22
N PRO A 139 20.31 -0.77 -0.08
CA PRO A 139 19.75 0.54 -0.41
C PRO A 139 20.40 1.65 0.43
N GLN A 140 20.57 2.84 -0.16
CA GLN A 140 21.22 3.98 0.50
C GLN A 140 20.47 4.41 1.78
N THR A 141 19.14 4.40 1.75
CA THR A 141 18.27 4.67 2.91
C THR A 141 18.60 3.80 4.14
N VAL A 142 18.90 2.52 3.91
CA VAL A 142 19.29 1.58 4.98
C VAL A 142 20.68 1.90 5.49
N VAL A 143 21.60 2.30 4.61
CA VAL A 143 22.96 2.71 4.99
C VAL A 143 22.89 3.96 5.86
N ASP A 144 22.19 5.00 5.41
CA ASP A 144 22.05 6.28 6.12
C ASP A 144 21.42 6.06 7.50
N ARG A 145 20.36 5.24 7.59
CA ARG A 145 19.73 4.92 8.88
C ARG A 145 20.70 4.17 9.80
N ALA A 146 21.42 3.18 9.30
CA ALA A 146 22.39 2.44 10.11
C ALA A 146 23.56 3.32 10.56
N GLU A 147 24.00 4.27 9.74
CA GLU A 147 25.03 5.26 10.07
C GLU A 147 24.56 6.25 11.13
N SER A 148 23.30 6.70 11.09
CA SER A 148 22.71 7.52 12.15
C SER A 148 22.71 6.82 13.51
N MET A 149 22.67 5.49 13.51
CA MET A 149 22.76 4.64 14.70
C MET A 149 24.22 4.23 15.03
N LYS A 150 25.21 4.93 14.43
CA LYS A 150 26.65 4.77 14.62
C LYS A 150 27.17 3.35 14.37
N ILE A 151 26.68 2.69 13.30
CA ILE A 151 27.24 1.41 12.87
C ILE A 151 28.67 1.56 12.37
N VAL A 152 29.54 0.64 12.74
CA VAL A 152 30.86 0.47 12.14
C VAL A 152 30.77 -0.63 11.08
N TRP A 153 30.93 -0.26 9.82
CA TRP A 153 30.82 -1.17 8.67
C TRP A 153 31.98 -2.16 8.58
N ASN A 154 33.20 -1.70 8.86
CA ASN A 154 34.43 -2.48 8.81
C ASN A 154 35.12 -2.46 10.18
N PRO A 155 34.59 -3.21 11.18
CA PRO A 155 35.33 -3.40 12.41
C PRO A 155 36.60 -4.18 12.07
N GLY A 156 37.77 -3.64 12.42
CA GLY A 156 39.03 -4.39 12.33
C GLY A 156 38.89 -5.71 13.07
N ALA A 157 39.62 -6.76 12.66
CA ALA A 157 39.58 -8.07 13.29
C ALA A 157 39.87 -7.93 14.79
N GLY A 158 38.82 -7.84 15.61
CA GLY A 158 38.94 -7.78 17.05
C GLY A 158 39.64 -9.05 17.50
N ARG A 159 40.74 -8.90 18.23
CA ARG A 159 41.43 -10.02 18.90
C ARG A 159 40.36 -10.85 19.61
N ARG A 160 40.24 -12.12 19.23
CA ARG A 160 39.48 -13.11 19.98
C ARG A 160 40.18 -13.24 21.34
N SER A 161 39.69 -12.52 22.34
CA SER A 161 40.00 -12.85 23.73
C SER A 161 39.35 -14.20 24.00
N TYR A 162 40.17 -15.22 24.26
CA TYR A 162 39.76 -16.56 24.64
C TYR A 162 39.27 -16.54 26.10
#